data_AF-A0A963DIU1-F1
#
_entry.id   AF-A0A963DIU1-F1
#
_cell.length_a   1.000
_cell.length_b   1.000
_cell.length_c   1.000
_cell.angle_alpha   90.00
_cell.angle_beta   90.00
_cell.angle_gamma   90.00
#
_symmetry.space_group_name_H-M   'P 1'
#
loop_
_entity.id
_entity.type
_entity.pdbx_description
1 polymer ?
#
loop_
_entity_poly.entity_id
_entity_poly.type
_entity_poly.pdbx_seq_one_letter_code
_entity_poly.pdbx_strand_id
1 'polypeptide(L)'
;MGKLCIFSAVQGVVLSQNQPVAGAVINRKFIWAWGKETGSDEAVTDANGEFRLPAIFRSSLLGSFLPHQPFIEQTLLIVHQGKEYKAWMFDKMNYEENGELQGKPISLVCHLENEPSRKGEIYGICDIR
;
A
#
# COMPACT_ATOMS: atom_id res chain seq x y z
N MET A 1 -13.18 -18.57 11.84
CA MET A 1 -12.77 -17.97 10.54
C MET A 1 -11.61 -17.03 10.81
N GLY A 2 -10.42 -17.34 10.27
CA GLY A 2 -9.28 -16.42 10.34
C GLY A 2 -9.45 -15.26 9.35
N LYS A 3 -9.11 -14.04 9.77
CA LYS A 3 -8.98 -12.89 8.86
C LYS A 3 -7.56 -12.88 8.31
N LEU A 4 -7.43 -12.84 6.98
CA LEU A 4 -6.16 -12.74 6.28
C LEU A 4 -5.94 -11.26 5.92
N CYS A 5 -4.86 -10.65 6.43
CA CYS A 5 -4.50 -9.29 6.05
C CYS A 5 -3.85 -9.32 4.67
N ILE A 6 -4.57 -8.79 3.67
CA ILE A 6 -4.11 -8.75 2.27
C ILE A 6 -3.25 -7.51 2.04
N PHE A 7 -3.66 -6.37 2.59
CA PHE A 7 -2.92 -5.12 2.57
C PHE A 7 -3.20 -4.37 3.87
N SER A 8 -2.17 -4.15 4.68
CA SER A 8 -2.28 -3.38 5.92
C SER A 8 -2.80 -1.96 5.69
N ALA A 9 -3.26 -1.32 6.76
CA ALA A 9 -3.65 0.07 6.71
C ALA A 9 -2.45 0.92 6.28
N VAL A 10 -2.68 1.87 5.39
CA VAL A 10 -1.67 2.81 4.90
C VAL A 10 -2.11 4.21 5.25
N GLN A 11 -1.22 4.96 5.89
CA GLN A 11 -1.37 6.40 6.05
C GLN A 11 -0.13 7.08 5.51
N GLY A 12 -0.27 8.32 5.06
CA GLY A 12 0.88 9.09 4.65
C GLY A 12 0.56 10.52 4.26
N VAL A 13 1.60 11.23 3.85
CA VAL A 13 1.53 12.59 3.33
C VAL A 13 2.19 12.66 1.96
N VAL A 14 1.56 13.35 1.02
CA VAL A 14 2.12 13.65 -0.29
C VAL A 14 2.63 15.08 -0.29
N LEU A 15 3.89 15.25 -0.69
CA LEU A 15 4.60 16.52 -0.74
C LEU A 15 5.08 16.79 -2.17
N SER A 16 5.06 18.05 -2.57
CA SER A 16 5.75 18.56 -3.75
C SER A 16 6.50 19.81 -3.35
N GLN A 17 7.82 19.84 -3.60
CA GLN A 17 8.71 20.92 -3.17
C GLN A 17 8.59 21.21 -1.66
N ASN A 18 8.42 20.16 -0.86
CA ASN A 18 8.17 20.20 0.60
C ASN A 18 6.86 20.88 1.02
N GLN A 19 5.95 21.13 0.08
CA GLN A 19 4.61 21.64 0.37
C GLN A 19 3.56 20.52 0.27
N PRO A 20 2.55 20.49 1.15
CA PRO A 20 1.44 19.55 1.06
C PRO A 20 0.72 19.59 -0.29
N VAL A 21 0.45 18.41 -0.84
CA VAL A 21 -0.30 18.26 -2.09
C VAL A 21 -1.73 17.85 -1.79
N ALA A 22 -2.66 18.80 -1.88
CA ALA A 22 -4.09 18.51 -1.78
C ALA A 22 -4.66 17.98 -3.10
N GLY A 23 -5.66 17.08 -3.01
CA GLY A 23 -6.37 16.56 -4.18
C GLY A 23 -5.58 15.58 -5.05
N ALA A 24 -4.48 15.02 -4.57
CA ALA A 24 -3.83 13.89 -5.22
C ALA A 24 -4.65 12.62 -4.97
N VAL A 25 -4.85 11.81 -6.00
CA VAL A 25 -5.59 10.54 -5.90
C VAL A 25 -4.59 9.42 -5.61
N ILE A 26 -4.81 8.72 -4.52
CA ILE A 26 -4.03 7.57 -4.09
C ILE A 26 -4.77 6.32 -4.54
N ASN A 27 -4.21 5.58 -5.49
CA ASN A 27 -4.77 4.33 -5.98
C ASN A 27 -4.00 3.17 -5.34
N ARG A 28 -4.69 2.35 -4.55
CA ARG A 28 -4.13 1.13 -3.97
C ARG A 28 -4.70 -0.08 -4.68
N LYS A 29 -3.83 -1.01 -5.04
CA LYS A 29 -4.19 -2.27 -5.71
C LYS A 29 -3.48 -3.43 -5.02
N PHE A 30 -4.12 -4.60 -5.03
CA PHE A 30 -3.48 -5.86 -4.72
C PHE A 30 -3.82 -6.95 -5.74
N ILE A 31 -2.91 -7.91 -5.92
CA ILE A 31 -3.15 -9.18 -6.61
C ILE A 31 -2.85 -10.30 -5.62
N TRP A 32 -3.87 -11.05 -5.23
CA TRP A 32 -3.76 -12.17 -4.31
C TRP A 32 -3.79 -13.49 -5.09
N ALA A 33 -2.61 -14.04 -5.36
CA ALA A 33 -2.44 -15.20 -6.24
C ALA A 33 -3.23 -16.43 -5.74
N TRP A 34 -3.18 -16.69 -4.43
CA TRP A 34 -3.82 -17.86 -3.85
C TRP A 34 -5.35 -17.73 -3.78
N GLY A 35 -5.85 -16.55 -3.41
CA GLY A 35 -7.29 -16.28 -3.42
C GLY A 35 -7.88 -16.08 -4.81
N LYS A 36 -7.04 -16.02 -5.86
CA LYS A 36 -7.42 -15.69 -7.25
C LYS A 36 -8.23 -14.39 -7.32
N GLU A 37 -7.82 -13.41 -6.52
CA GLU A 37 -8.52 -12.14 -6.37
C GLU A 37 -7.59 -10.99 -6.75
N THR A 38 -8.13 -10.01 -7.47
CA THR A 38 -7.53 -8.68 -7.60
C THR A 38 -8.52 -7.68 -7.04
N GLY A 39 -8.04 -6.70 -6.30
CA GLY A 39 -8.87 -5.64 -5.75
C GLY A 39 -8.14 -4.30 -5.74
N SER A 40 -8.91 -3.23 -5.63
CA SER A 40 -8.41 -1.87 -5.54
C SER A 40 -9.35 -0.98 -4.75
N ASP A 41 -8.78 0.06 -4.15
CA ASP A 41 -9.50 1.18 -3.55
C ASP A 41 -8.70 2.46 -3.71
N GLU A 42 -9.31 3.59 -3.38
CA GLU A 42 -8.71 4.90 -3.52
C GLU A 42 -8.94 5.78 -2.30
N ALA A 43 -8.08 6.78 -2.16
CA ALA A 43 -8.24 7.90 -1.26
C ALA A 43 -7.79 9.19 -1.96
N VAL A 44 -8.28 10.33 -1.49
CA VAL A 44 -7.85 11.65 -1.98
C VAL A 44 -7.16 12.37 -0.85
N THR A 45 -6.01 13.00 -1.13
CA THR A 45 -5.29 13.77 -0.11
C THR A 45 -6.06 15.01 0.32
N ASP A 46 -6.03 15.30 1.61
CA ASP A 46 -6.68 16.47 2.19
C ASP A 46 -5.84 17.75 2.02
N ALA A 47 -6.29 18.85 2.64
CA ALA A 47 -5.59 20.15 2.61
C ALA A 47 -4.16 20.11 3.20
N ASN A 48 -3.87 19.13 4.06
CA ASN A 48 -2.55 18.89 4.64
C ASN A 48 -1.75 17.86 3.84
N GLY A 49 -2.24 17.43 2.67
CA GLY A 49 -1.62 16.41 1.84
C GLY A 49 -1.73 15.01 2.44
N GLU A 50 -2.50 14.83 3.51
CA GLU A 50 -2.63 13.56 4.21
C GLU A 50 -3.62 12.64 3.51
N PHE A 51 -3.35 11.33 3.53
CA PHE A 51 -4.29 10.29 3.11
C PHE A 51 -4.31 9.13 4.10
N ARG A 52 -5.44 8.41 4.14
CA ARG A 52 -5.61 7.20 4.93
C ARG A 52 -6.39 6.17 4.12
N LEU A 53 -5.89 4.94 4.12
CA LEU A 53 -6.49 3.78 3.51
C LEU A 53 -6.59 2.67 4.58
N PRO A 54 -7.79 2.16 4.89
CA PRO A 54 -7.96 1.14 5.93
C PRO A 54 -7.31 -0.19 5.52
N ALA A 55 -7.06 -1.09 6.47
CA ALA A 55 -6.56 -2.43 6.14
C ALA A 55 -7.60 -3.23 5.33
N ILE A 56 -7.11 -3.97 4.33
CA ILE A 56 -7.90 -4.89 3.51
C ILE A 56 -7.77 -6.29 4.08
N PHE A 57 -8.87 -6.80 4.62
CA PHE A 57 -8.97 -8.19 5.08
C PHE A 57 -9.81 -9.04 4.13
N ARG A 58 -9.45 -10.33 4.07
CA ARG A 58 -10.27 -11.37 3.44
C ARG A 58 -10.49 -12.54 4.39
N SER A 59 -11.61 -13.22 4.23
CA SER A 59 -11.90 -14.47 4.94
C SER A 59 -11.63 -15.64 4.02
N SER A 60 -10.97 -16.68 4.51
CA SER A 60 -10.93 -17.96 3.82
C SER A 60 -11.68 -19.02 4.61
N LEU A 61 -12.65 -19.68 3.96
CA LEU A 61 -13.41 -20.78 4.55
C LEU A 61 -12.60 -22.08 4.59
N LEU A 62 -11.65 -22.27 3.66
CA LEU A 62 -10.83 -23.49 3.50
C LEU A 62 -9.32 -23.23 3.61
N GLY A 63 -8.87 -21.99 3.48
CA GLY A 63 -7.44 -21.62 3.37
C GLY A 63 -6.66 -21.59 4.66
N SER A 64 -7.31 -21.68 5.83
CA SER A 64 -6.59 -21.90 7.09
C SER A 64 -6.11 -23.35 7.26
N PHE A 65 -6.57 -24.29 6.43
CA PHE A 65 -6.30 -25.72 6.60
C PHE A 65 -5.30 -26.33 5.60
N LEU A 66 -5.05 -25.69 4.46
CA LEU A 66 -4.07 -26.17 3.48
C LEU A 66 -2.75 -25.37 3.58
N PRO A 67 -1.61 -26.04 3.75
CA PRO A 67 -0.30 -25.39 3.66
C PRO A 67 -0.19 -24.69 2.31
N HIS A 68 0.00 -23.37 2.33
CA HIS A 68 0.25 -22.60 1.13
C HIS A 68 1.21 -21.45 1.46
N GLN A 69 1.93 -21.00 0.44
CA GLN A 69 2.77 -19.81 0.55
C GLN A 69 1.90 -18.60 0.22
N PRO A 70 1.71 -17.65 1.16
CA PRO A 70 1.05 -16.39 0.86
C PRO A 70 1.88 -15.62 -0.17
N PHE A 71 1.21 -15.04 -1.16
CA PHE A 71 1.82 -14.14 -2.13
C PHE A 71 0.77 -13.11 -2.54
N ILE A 72 1.00 -11.85 -2.14
CA ILE A 72 0.16 -10.71 -2.46
C ILE A 72 1.04 -9.62 -3.06
N GLU A 73 0.88 -9.37 -4.35
CA GLU A 73 1.49 -8.18 -4.97
C GLU A 73 0.71 -6.95 -4.51
N GLN A 74 1.40 -5.97 -3.94
CA GLN A 74 0.82 -4.75 -3.42
C GLN A 74 1.35 -3.55 -4.20
N THR A 75 0.47 -2.66 -4.62
CA THR A 75 0.83 -1.44 -5.36
C THR A 75 0.08 -0.24 -4.81
N LEU A 76 0.79 0.87 -4.65
CA LEU A 76 0.26 2.20 -4.39
C LEU A 76 0.76 3.14 -5.49
N LEU A 77 -0.16 3.82 -6.15
CA LEU A 77 0.12 4.85 -7.15
C LEU A 77 -0.46 6.17 -6.66
N ILE A 78 0.28 7.26 -6.87
CA ILE A 78 -0.23 8.62 -6.66
C ILE A 78 -0.49 9.23 -8.02
N VAL A 79 -1.68 9.79 -8.23
CA VAL A 79 -2.03 10.54 -9.43
C VAL A 79 -2.24 12.01 -9.05
N HIS A 80 -1.46 12.89 -9.66
CA HIS A 80 -1.57 14.32 -9.45
C HIS A 80 -1.29 15.07 -10.75
N GLN A 81 -2.17 16.01 -11.12
CA GLN A 81 -2.05 16.81 -12.35
C GLN A 81 -1.83 15.97 -13.63
N GLY A 82 -2.51 14.82 -13.71
CA GLY A 82 -2.40 13.90 -14.86
C GLY A 82 -1.09 13.11 -14.94
N LYS A 83 -0.21 13.21 -13.93
CA LYS A 83 0.99 12.38 -13.80
C LYS A 83 0.77 11.28 -12.78
N GLU A 84 1.30 10.10 -13.06
CA GLU A 84 1.28 8.94 -12.19
C GLU A 84 2.66 8.70 -11.57
N TYR A 85 2.69 8.43 -10.26
CA TYR A 85 3.90 8.23 -9.49
C TYR A 85 3.81 6.87 -8.77
N LYS A 86 4.87 6.07 -8.92
CA LYS A 86 5.02 4.78 -8.25
C LYS A 86 5.39 4.98 -6.79
N ALA A 87 4.39 4.98 -5.92
CA ALA A 87 4.54 5.32 -4.50
C ALA A 87 5.10 4.16 -3.68
N TRP A 88 4.56 2.96 -3.88
CA TRP A 88 4.92 1.75 -3.14
C TRP A 88 4.63 0.51 -3.97
N MET A 89 5.60 -0.38 -4.10
CA MET A 89 5.45 -1.71 -4.67
C MET A 89 6.16 -2.70 -3.75
N PHE A 90 5.44 -3.74 -3.33
CA PHE A 90 5.91 -4.73 -2.37
C PHE A 90 5.20 -6.07 -2.57
N ASP A 91 5.92 -7.17 -2.43
CA ASP A 91 5.35 -8.51 -2.47
C ASP A 91 5.24 -9.05 -1.05
N LYS A 92 4.01 -9.09 -0.53
CA LYS A 92 3.75 -9.57 0.82
C LYS A 92 3.64 -11.08 0.82
N MET A 93 4.45 -11.73 1.67
CA MET A 93 4.55 -13.19 1.79
C MET A 93 3.95 -13.78 3.09
N ASN A 94 3.12 -13.00 3.79
CA ASN A 94 2.40 -13.42 4.99
C ASN A 94 0.99 -12.78 5.04
N TYR A 95 0.16 -13.18 5.99
CA TYR A 95 -1.16 -12.56 6.23
C TYR A 95 -1.25 -11.78 7.54
N GLU A 96 -0.11 -11.51 8.17
CA GLU A 96 -0.04 -10.74 9.41
C GLU A 96 -0.34 -9.27 9.10
N GLU A 97 -1.20 -8.65 9.92
CA GLU A 97 -1.36 -7.20 9.88
C GLU A 97 -0.03 -6.53 10.21
N ASN A 98 0.35 -5.51 9.44
CA ASN A 98 1.65 -4.84 9.47
C ASN A 98 2.86 -5.73 9.13
N GLY A 99 2.64 -6.96 8.62
CA GLY A 99 3.72 -7.87 8.23
C GLY A 99 4.59 -7.36 7.06
N GLU A 100 4.15 -6.32 6.34
CA GLU A 100 4.93 -5.58 5.34
C GLU A 100 6.18 -4.93 5.96
N LEU A 101 6.06 -4.50 7.22
CA LEU A 101 7.12 -3.80 7.97
C LEU A 101 7.40 -4.49 9.31
N GLN A 102 7.29 -5.83 9.35
CA GLN A 102 7.60 -6.65 10.53
C GLN A 102 6.84 -6.19 11.79
N GLY A 103 5.55 -5.92 11.63
CA GLY A 103 4.65 -5.49 12.72
C GLY A 103 4.54 -3.98 12.91
N LYS A 104 5.31 -3.17 12.16
CA LYS A 104 5.21 -1.70 12.21
C LYS A 104 4.14 -1.17 11.25
N PRO A 105 3.39 -0.12 11.62
CA PRO A 105 2.38 0.46 10.74
C PRO A 105 3.02 1.09 9.49
N ILE A 106 2.30 1.05 8.36
CA ILE A 106 2.73 1.70 7.13
C ILE A 106 2.40 3.20 7.23
N SER A 107 3.40 4.00 7.59
CA SER A 107 3.34 5.45 7.63
C SER A 107 4.31 6.05 6.61
N LEU A 108 3.80 6.73 5.59
CA LEU A 108 4.58 7.15 4.43
C LEU A 108 4.76 8.68 4.34
N VAL A 109 5.90 9.10 3.81
CA VAL A 109 6.14 10.45 3.27
C VAL A 109 6.55 10.31 1.82
N CYS A 110 5.80 10.90 0.91
CA CYS A 110 5.99 10.74 -0.53
C CYS A 110 6.27 12.09 -1.19
N HIS A 111 7.50 12.30 -1.64
CA HIS A 111 7.86 13.49 -2.42
C HIS A 111 7.70 13.21 -3.91
N LEU A 112 6.88 14.00 -4.61
CA LEU A 112 6.60 13.80 -6.04
C LEU A 112 7.83 14.02 -6.94
N GLU A 113 8.86 14.71 -6.45
CA GLU A 113 10.13 14.93 -7.17
C GLU A 113 11.10 13.76 -7.05
N ASN A 114 10.86 12.81 -6.14
CA ASN A 114 11.74 11.66 -5.97
C ASN A 114 11.63 10.72 -7.16
N GLU A 115 12.77 10.18 -7.58
CA GLU A 115 12.79 9.04 -8.48
C GLU A 115 12.47 7.75 -7.70
N PRO A 116 11.63 6.84 -8.24
CA PRO A 116 11.35 5.57 -7.58
C PRO A 116 12.64 4.77 -7.37
N SER A 117 12.91 4.40 -6.13
CA SER A 117 14.12 3.67 -5.75
C SER A 117 13.76 2.47 -4.87
N ARG A 118 14.69 1.50 -4.80
CA ARG A 118 14.52 0.30 -3.98
C ARG A 118 15.09 0.55 -2.58
N LYS A 119 14.26 0.38 -1.57
CA LYS A 119 14.56 0.56 -0.14
C LYS A 119 14.26 -0.78 0.56
N GLY A 120 15.24 -1.67 0.53
CA GLY A 120 15.05 -3.08 0.90
C GLY A 120 14.12 -3.79 -0.09
N GLU A 121 13.02 -4.34 0.39
CA GLU A 121 12.03 -5.04 -0.44
C GLU A 121 11.03 -4.08 -1.10
N ILE A 122 10.92 -2.85 -0.62
CA ILE A 122 9.97 -1.85 -1.09
C ILE A 122 10.59 -1.08 -2.26
N TYR A 123 9.84 -0.91 -3.34
CA TYR A 123 10.22 -0.03 -4.46
C TYR A 123 9.22 1.13 -4.52
N GLY A 124 9.69 2.37 -4.73
CA GLY A 124 8.81 3.53 -4.86
C GLY A 124 9.43 4.85 -4.45
N ILE A 125 8.66 5.93 -4.58
CA ILE A 125 9.08 7.28 -4.22
C ILE A 125 8.96 7.59 -2.72
N CYS A 126 8.15 6.82 -1.99
CA CYS A 126 7.85 7.08 -0.59
C CYS A 126 8.93 6.57 0.36
N ASP A 127 9.10 7.26 1.47
CA ASP A 127 9.91 6.87 2.63
C ASP A 127 9.00 6.49 3.80
N ILE A 128 9.49 5.59 4.66
CA ILE A 128 8.80 5.21 5.89
C ILE A 128 9.12 6.25 6.97
N ARG A 129 8.08 6.72 7.67
CA ARG A 129 8.18 7.65 8.80
C ARG A 129 8.35 6.93 10.14
#